data_AF-A0A967SMX6-F1
#
_entry.id   AF-A0A967SMX6-F1
#
_cell.length_a   1.000
_cell.length_b   1.000
_cell.length_c   1.000
_cell.angle_alpha   90.00
_cell.angle_beta   90.00
_cell.angle_gamma   90.00
#
_symmetry.space_group_name_H-M   'P 1'
#
loop_
_entity.id
_entity.type
_entity.pdbx_description
1 polymer ?
#
loop_
_entity_poly.entity_id
_entity_poly.type
_entity_poly.pdbx_seq_one_letter_code
_entity_poly.pdbx_strand_id
1 'polypeptide(L)'
;MSDLLSDVVQEGTGQEAGLGEFRVAGKTGTARVFENGAYRNDSYTASFAGFFPARDPQLVFLVKLDRGSEYGGSVAAPVTR
;
A
#
# COMPACT_ATOMS: atom_id res chain seq x y z
N MET A 1 -3.92 -12.98 10.73
CA MET A 1 -3.86 -12.20 9.48
C MET A 1 -3.55 -10.73 9.76
N SER A 2 -4.28 -10.07 10.67
CA SER A 2 -4.02 -8.66 11.04
C SER A 2 -2.61 -8.41 11.55
N ASP A 3 -2.07 -9.29 12.40
CA ASP A 3 -0.69 -9.15 12.91
C ASP A 3 0.35 -9.23 11.77
N LEU A 4 0.25 -10.23 10.89
CA LEU A 4 1.13 -10.36 9.71
C LEU A 4 1.09 -9.12 8.80
N LEU A 5 -0.07 -8.50 8.63
CA LEU A 5 -0.21 -7.27 7.84
C LEU A 5 0.27 -6.03 8.61
N SER A 6 0.24 -6.06 9.94
CA SER A 6 0.83 -5.03 10.79
C SER A 6 2.35 -5.08 10.75
N ASP A 7 2.94 -6.27 10.62
CA ASP A 7 4.39 -6.45 10.50
C ASP A 7 4.92 -5.90 9.17
N VAL A 8 4.11 -5.96 8.10
CA VAL A 8 4.47 -5.29 6.82
C VAL A 8 4.64 -3.78 7.01
N VAL A 9 3.88 -3.16 7.90
CA VAL A 9 3.95 -1.73 8.20
C VAL A 9 5.01 -1.44 9.27
N GLN A 10 5.22 -2.30 10.26
CA GLN A 10 6.21 -2.03 11.31
C GLN A 10 7.65 -2.35 10.86
N GLU A 11 7.83 -3.41 10.07
CA GLU A 11 9.15 -3.96 9.75
C GLU A 11 9.36 -4.19 8.25
N GLY A 12 8.30 -4.08 7.44
CA GLY A 12 8.32 -4.43 6.03
C GLY A 12 8.27 -3.25 5.06
N THR A 13 7.75 -3.52 3.87
CA THR A 13 7.72 -2.56 2.75
C THR A 13 6.69 -1.43 2.90
N GLY A 14 5.85 -1.49 3.94
CA GLY A 14 4.77 -0.54 4.19
C GLY A 14 5.07 0.49 5.28
N GLN A 15 6.33 0.63 5.72
CA GLN A 15 6.73 1.49 6.85
C GLN A 15 6.21 2.92 6.78
N GLU A 16 6.11 3.49 5.57
CA GLU A 16 5.63 4.86 5.42
C GLU A 16 4.13 5.03 5.69
N ALA A 17 3.35 3.96 5.84
CA ALA A 17 1.92 4.01 6.16
C ALA A 17 1.60 4.07 7.67
N GLY A 18 2.61 4.15 8.54
CA GLY A 18 2.39 4.26 9.99
C GLY A 18 1.61 5.53 10.36
N LEU A 19 0.61 5.39 11.24
CA LEU A 19 -0.31 6.46 11.64
C LEU A 19 -0.24 6.73 13.15
N GLY A 20 0.87 7.33 13.61
CA GLY A 20 1.06 7.73 15.00
C GLY A 20 0.81 6.57 15.98
N GLU A 21 -0.18 6.75 16.88
CA GLU A 21 -0.55 5.76 17.89
C GLU A 21 -1.43 4.62 17.36
N PHE A 22 -1.99 4.76 16.16
CA PHE A 22 -2.81 3.71 15.56
C PHE A 22 -1.95 2.66 14.86
N ARG A 23 -2.13 1.40 15.27
CA ARG A 23 -1.55 0.27 14.54
C ARG A 23 -2.28 0.09 13.21
N VAL A 24 -1.56 0.26 12.11
CA VAL A 24 -2.06 0.05 10.74
C VAL A 24 -1.67 -1.35 10.28
N ALA A 25 -2.61 -2.08 9.70
CA ALA A 25 -2.37 -3.33 8.99
C ALA A 25 -2.59 -3.10 7.50
N GLY A 26 -1.62 -3.42 6.66
CA GLY A 26 -1.74 -3.14 5.23
C GLY A 26 -0.70 -3.82 4.36
N LYS A 27 -0.88 -3.68 3.04
CA LYS A 27 0.02 -4.25 2.04
C LYS A 27 0.21 -3.28 0.88
N THR A 28 1.46 -3.21 0.42
CA THR A 28 1.87 -2.56 -0.81
C THR A 28 1.59 -3.43 -2.04
N GLY A 29 1.25 -2.79 -3.15
CA GLY A 29 1.15 -3.44 -4.46
C GLY A 29 1.74 -2.55 -5.55
N THR A 30 2.45 -3.16 -6.49
CA THR A 30 2.86 -2.53 -7.75
C THR A 30 2.37 -3.43 -8.88
N ALA A 31 1.66 -2.88 -9.86
CA ALA A 31 1.22 -3.61 -11.04
C ALA A 31 1.74 -2.91 -12.31
N ARG A 32 2.15 -3.68 -13.32
CA ARG A 32 2.45 -3.14 -14.65
C ARG A 32 1.15 -2.80 -15.36
N VAL A 33 1.09 -1.65 -16.02
CA VAL A 33 -0.09 -1.26 -16.81
C VAL A 33 -0.23 -2.20 -18.00
N PHE A 34 -1.40 -2.83 -18.14
CA PHE A 34 -1.77 -3.65 -19.28
C PHE A 34 -2.71 -2.87 -20.19
N GLU A 35 -2.32 -2.66 -21.44
CA GLU A 35 -3.08 -1.88 -22.40
C GLU A 35 -2.81 -2.41 -23.81
N ASN A 36 -3.86 -2.47 -24.65
CA ASN A 36 -3.76 -2.93 -26.04
C ASN A 36 -3.12 -4.32 -26.20
N GLY A 37 -3.43 -5.25 -25.29
CA GLY A 37 -2.97 -6.64 -25.36
C GLY A 37 -1.55 -6.89 -24.87
N ALA A 38 -0.85 -5.89 -24.33
CA ALA A 38 0.50 -6.04 -23.81
C ALA A 38 0.74 -5.25 -22.51
N TYR A 39 1.71 -5.69 -21.71
CA TYR A 39 2.22 -4.88 -20.60
C TYR A 39 3.08 -3.74 -21.15
N ARG A 40 2.77 -2.51 -20.74
CA ARG A 40 3.60 -1.35 -21.04
C ARG A 40 4.94 -1.48 -20.31
N ASN A 41 6.00 -1.00 -20.96
CA ASN A 41 7.30 -0.82 -20.30
C ASN A 41 7.26 0.47 -19.49
N ASP A 42 7.92 0.46 -18.34
CA ASP A 42 8.10 1.63 -17.46
C ASP A 42 6.81 2.35 -17.06
N SER A 43 5.68 1.62 -17.05
CA SER A 43 4.38 2.14 -16.64
C SER A 43 3.77 1.24 -15.57
N TYR A 44 3.61 1.80 -14.38
CA TYR A 44 3.18 1.07 -13.20
C TYR A 44 2.00 1.77 -12.52
N THR A 45 1.13 0.98 -11.91
CA THR A 45 0.18 1.44 -10.91
C THR A 45 0.73 1.05 -9.54
N ALA A 46 0.95 2.05 -8.70
CA ALA A 46 1.32 1.87 -7.31
C ALA A 46 0.08 1.85 -6.43
N SER A 47 0.07 1.02 -5.39
CA SER A 47 -1.06 0.91 -4.49
C SER A 47 -0.66 0.55 -3.07
N PHE A 48 -1.49 0.95 -2.12
CA PHE A 48 -1.41 0.52 -0.74
C PHE A 48 -2.83 0.34 -0.20
N ALA A 49 -3.14 -0.86 0.28
CA ALA A 49 -4.44 -1.19 0.87
C ALA A 49 -4.24 -1.52 2.35
N GLY A 50 -5.13 -1.03 3.21
CA GLY A 50 -5.00 -1.27 4.63
C GLY A 50 -6.23 -0.90 5.44
N PHE A 51 -6.11 -1.12 6.74
CA PHE A 51 -7.13 -0.80 7.72
C PHE A 51 -6.51 -0.47 9.08
N PHE A 52 -7.23 0.31 9.88
CA PHE A 52 -6.85 0.64 11.26
C PHE A 52 -8.07 0.96 12.13
N PRO A 53 -7.97 0.85 13.47
CA PRO A 53 -6.89 0.19 14.22
C PRO A 53 -6.83 -1.31 13.92
N ALA A 54 -5.64 -1.89 13.81
CA ALA A 54 -5.45 -3.26 13.31
C ALA A 54 -6.20 -4.34 14.10
N ARG A 55 -6.42 -4.15 15.41
CA ARG A 55 -7.10 -5.14 16.27
C ARG A 55 -8.63 -5.05 16.23
N ASP A 56 -9.17 -3.85 16.05
CA ASP A 56 -10.62 -3.59 15.97
C ASP A 56 -10.88 -2.57 14.86
N PRO A 57 -10.86 -2.99 13.58
CA PRO A 57 -10.82 -2.07 12.45
C PRO A 57 -12.06 -1.19 12.36
N GLN A 58 -11.86 0.14 12.35
CA GLN A 58 -12.92 1.13 12.20
C GLN A 58 -12.92 1.75 10.80
N LEU A 59 -11.78 1.73 10.11
CA LEU A 59 -11.61 2.29 8.77
C LEU A 59 -10.81 1.34 7.87
N VAL A 60 -11.28 1.17 6.64
CA VAL A 60 -10.58 0.48 5.54
C VAL A 60 -10.32 1.50 4.43
N PHE A 61 -9.15 1.42 3.80
CA PHE A 61 -8.78 2.34 2.74
C PHE A 61 -7.95 1.65 1.64
N LEU A 62 -7.95 2.28 0.47
CA LEU A 62 -7.11 1.94 -0.66
C LEU A 62 -6.56 3.24 -1.27
N VAL A 63 -5.24 3.34 -1.33
CA VAL A 63 -4.53 4.34 -2.13
C VAL A 63 -4.11 3.69 -3.43
N LYS A 64 -4.44 4.32 -4.56
CA LYS A 64 -4.02 3.90 -5.90
C LYS A 64 -3.48 5.13 -6.64
N LEU A 65 -2.25 5.03 -7.12
CA LEU A 65 -1.59 6.03 -7.93
C LEU A 65 -1.36 5.45 -9.32
N ASP A 66 -2.08 5.99 -10.29
CA ASP A 66 -1.94 5.62 -11.70
C ASP A 66 -0.70 6.29 -12.30
N ARG A 67 0.07 5.52 -13.10
CA ARG A 67 1.39 5.93 -13.62
C ARG A 67 2.38 6.32 -12.50
N GLY A 68 2.33 5.60 -11.39
CA GLY A 68 3.26 5.75 -10.28
C GLY A 68 4.64 5.16 -10.57
N SER A 69 5.52 5.25 -9.57
CA SER A 69 6.82 4.58 -9.58
C SER A 69 6.67 3.06 -9.42
N GLU A 70 7.71 2.30 -9.79
CA GLU A 70 7.81 0.84 -9.58
C GLU A 70 7.73 0.45 -8.08
N TYR A 71 7.96 1.42 -7.18
CA TYR A 71 7.97 1.20 -5.73
C TYR A 71 6.67 1.68 -5.07
N GLY A 72 5.62 0.86 -5.08
CA GLY A 72 4.33 1.20 -4.47
C GLY A 72 4.40 1.56 -2.99
N GLY A 73 5.35 0.98 -2.25
CA GLY A 73 5.60 1.31 -0.84
C GLY A 73 6.14 2.70 -0.59
N SER A 74 6.93 3.29 -1.50
CA SER A 74 7.49 4.63 -1.28
C SER A 74 6.59 5.76 -1.78
N VAL A 75 5.60 5.46 -2.64
CA VAL A 75 4.70 6.49 -3.20
C VAL A 75 3.26 6.38 -2.70
N ALA A 76 2.71 5.17 -2.56
CA ALA A 76 1.30 5.01 -2.16
C ALA A 76 1.13 4.89 -0.64
N ALA A 77 2.07 4.27 0.07
CA ALA A 77 1.99 4.14 1.53
C ALA A 77 2.05 5.49 2.28
N PRO A 78 2.89 6.49 1.92
CA PRO A 78 2.93 7.77 2.64
C PRO A 78 1.65 8.60 2.53
N VAL A 79 0.78 8.35 1.55
CA VAL A 79 -0.50 9.09 1.35
C VAL A 79 -1.47 8.82 2.51
N THR A 80 -1.24 7.80 3.31
CA THR A 80 -2.09 7.46 4.45
C THR A 80 -1.76 8.24 5.73
N ARG A 81 -0.68 9.05 5.74
CA ARG A 81 -0.31 9.92 6.88
C ARG A 81 -1.18 11.16 6.98
#